data_AF-A0A372JWS2-F1
#
_entry.id   AF-A0A372JWS2-F1
#
_cell.length_a   1.000
_cell.length_b   1.000
_cell.length_c   1.000
_cell.angle_alpha   90.00
_cell.angle_beta   90.00
_cell.angle_gamma   90.00
#
_symmetry.space_group_name_H-M   'P 1'
#
loop_
_entity.id
_entity.type
_entity.pdbx_description
1 polymer ?
#
loop_
_entity_poly.entity_id
_entity_poly.type
_entity_poly.pdbx_seq_one_letter_code
_entity_poly.pdbx_strand_id
1 'polypeptide(L)'
;MTEDNARMANLLSRQRNAFLHDGPPDLAMRKARLARLRAAVLAHREAIKDAVSADFGNRSRHETDIMELSCVIQAIDYLSSHLRRFMKRERRHVHFFYRTAVSVG
;
A
#
# COMPACT_ATOMS: atom_id res chain seq x y z
N MET A 1 -12.51 24.80 -6.66
CA MET A 1 -13.54 23.78 -6.38
C MET A 1 -13.91 22.95 -7.60
N THR A 2 -14.38 23.53 -8.73
CA THR A 2 -14.62 22.77 -9.98
C THR A 2 -13.35 22.28 -10.65
N GLU A 3 -12.30 23.10 -10.68
CA GLU A 3 -10.98 22.71 -11.23
C GLU A 3 -10.29 21.63 -10.39
N ASP A 4 -10.39 21.69 -9.06
CA ASP A 4 -9.84 20.66 -8.16
C ASP A 4 -10.52 19.31 -8.39
N ASN A 5 -11.84 19.32 -8.53
CA ASN A 5 -12.63 18.12 -8.83
C ASN A 5 -12.24 17.52 -10.19
N ALA A 6 -12.07 18.36 -11.21
CA ALA A 6 -11.62 17.92 -12.53
C ALA A 6 -10.20 17.31 -12.49
N ARG A 7 -9.28 17.94 -11.74
CA ARG A 7 -7.91 17.44 -11.55
C ARG A 7 -7.89 16.09 -10.82
N MET A 8 -8.66 15.96 -9.74
CA MET A 8 -8.79 14.70 -8.98
C MET A 8 -9.39 13.58 -9.85
N ALA A 9 -10.42 13.88 -10.63
CA ALA A 9 -11.03 12.92 -11.56
C ALA A 9 -10.05 12.45 -12.65
N ASN A 10 -9.25 13.37 -13.20
CA ASN A 10 -8.22 13.05 -14.18
C ASN A 10 -7.14 12.14 -13.57
N LEU A 11 -6.65 12.46 -12.36
CA LEU A 11 -5.65 11.65 -11.68
C LEU A 11 -6.15 10.23 -11.42
N LEU A 12 -7.37 10.08 -10.92
CA LEU A 12 -7.99 8.78 -10.69
C LEU A 12 -8.13 7.97 -11.98
N SER A 13 -8.53 8.64 -13.08
CA SER A 13 -8.67 8.00 -14.39
C SER A 13 -7.32 7.45 -14.88
N ARG A 14 -6.23 8.21 -14.70
CA ARG A 14 -4.86 7.77 -15.04
C ARG A 14 -4.43 6.56 -14.21
N GLN A 15 -4.70 6.55 -12.91
CA GLN A 15 -4.37 5.42 -12.03
C GLN A 15 -5.12 4.14 -12.43
N ARG A 16 -6.41 4.26 -12.78
CA ARG A 16 -7.22 3.14 -13.26
C ARG A 16 -6.71 2.59 -14.58
N ASN A 17 -6.41 3.46 -15.54
CA ASN A 17 -5.89 3.06 -16.84
C ASN A 17 -4.55 2.34 -16.71
N ALA A 18 -3.63 2.85 -15.87
CA ALA A 18 -2.37 2.17 -15.59
C ALA A 18 -2.57 0.77 -14.98
N PHE A 19 -3.51 0.62 -14.03
CA PHE A 19 -3.81 -0.68 -13.43
C PHE A 19 -4.41 -1.67 -14.43
N LEU A 20 -5.33 -1.22 -15.29
CA LEU A 20 -5.94 -2.08 -16.33
C LEU A 20 -4.93 -2.50 -17.39
N HIS A 21 -3.99 -1.63 -17.75
CA HIS A 21 -2.93 -1.91 -18.71
C HIS A 21 -1.88 -2.88 -18.14
N ASP A 22 -1.34 -2.59 -16.94
CA ASP A 22 -0.23 -3.36 -16.37
C ASP A 22 -0.69 -4.64 -15.63
N GLY A 23 -1.96 -4.69 -15.25
CA GLY A 23 -2.51 -5.75 -14.40
C GLY A 23 -2.00 -5.70 -12.95
N PRO A 24 -2.41 -6.67 -12.11
CA PRO A 24 -1.95 -6.75 -10.74
C PRO A 24 -0.44 -7.06 -10.69
N PRO A 25 0.36 -6.30 -9.91
CA PRO A 25 1.81 -6.51 -9.87
C PRO A 25 2.15 -7.87 -9.28
N ASP A 26 3.20 -8.49 -9.82
CA ASP A 26 3.74 -9.75 -9.31
C ASP A 26 4.45 -9.57 -7.95
N LEU A 27 4.94 -10.69 -7.41
CA LEU A 27 5.60 -10.70 -6.10
C LEU A 27 6.87 -9.82 -6.09
N ALA A 28 7.67 -9.86 -7.15
CA ALA A 28 8.94 -9.12 -7.22
C ALA A 28 8.69 -7.61 -7.25
N MET A 29 7.77 -7.17 -8.11
CA MET A 29 7.36 -5.77 -8.24
C MET A 29 6.77 -5.25 -6.93
N ARG A 30 5.91 -6.02 -6.25
CA ARG A 30 5.37 -5.62 -4.95
C ARG A 30 6.46 -5.48 -3.88
N LYS A 31 7.43 -6.40 -3.81
CA LYS A 31 8.57 -6.29 -2.90
C LYS A 31 9.42 -5.06 -3.20
N ALA A 32 9.71 -4.79 -4.48
CA ALA A 32 10.45 -3.60 -4.88
C ALA A 32 9.72 -2.31 -4.50
N ARG A 33 8.39 -2.27 -4.66
CA ARG A 33 7.56 -1.13 -4.22
C ARG A 33 7.58 -0.93 -2.70
N LEU A 34 7.50 -2.01 -1.90
CA LEU A 34 7.62 -1.93 -0.44
C LEU A 34 9.00 -1.43 0.00
N ALA A 35 10.07 -1.90 -0.64
CA ALA A 35 11.44 -1.42 -0.37
C ALA A 35 11.59 0.07 -0.69
N ARG A 36 11.05 0.52 -1.84
CA ARG A 36 11.02 1.95 -2.21
C ARG A 36 10.21 2.79 -1.22
N LEU A 37 9.06 2.29 -0.77
CA LEU A 37 8.24 2.98 0.23
C LEU A 37 9.00 3.14 1.55
N ARG A 38 9.65 2.06 2.03
CA ARG A 38 10.49 2.10 3.23
C ARG A 38 11.59 3.15 3.12
N ALA A 39 12.30 3.16 1.99
CA ALA A 39 13.36 4.12 1.73
C ALA A 39 12.83 5.57 1.71
N ALA A 40 11.70 5.81 1.07
CA ALA A 40 11.08 7.13 1.02
C ALA A 40 10.66 7.63 2.41
N VAL A 41 10.03 6.77 3.22
CA VAL A 41 9.64 7.12 4.60
C VAL A 41 10.86 7.51 5.44
N LEU A 42 11.94 6.74 5.35
CA LEU A 42 13.18 7.04 6.07
C LEU A 42 13.87 8.32 5.57
N ALA A 43 13.89 8.54 4.25
CA ALA A 43 14.47 9.74 3.64
C ALA A 43 13.73 11.03 4.07
N HIS A 44 12.42 10.94 4.31
CA HIS A 44 11.60 12.08 4.74
C HIS A 44 11.32 12.12 6.24
N ARG A 45 11.99 11.29 7.05
CA ARG A 45 11.74 11.13 8.49
C ARG A 45 11.72 12.45 9.26
N GLU A 46 12.74 13.29 9.07
CA GLU A 46 12.83 14.56 9.80
C GLU A 46 11.78 15.57 9.35
N ALA A 47 11.52 15.68 8.03
CA ALA A 47 10.47 16.54 7.49
C ALA A 47 9.07 16.15 7.99
N ILE A 48 8.81 14.85 8.15
CA ILE A 48 7.54 14.37 8.73
C ILE A 48 7.44 14.75 10.20
N LYS A 49 8.51 14.61 10.99
CA LYS A 49 8.53 15.01 12.40
C LYS A 49 8.30 16.51 12.57
N ASP A 50 8.89 17.33 11.69
CA ASP A 50 8.67 18.78 11.67
C ASP A 50 7.19 19.12 11.41
N ALA A 51 6.60 18.51 10.37
CA ALA A 51 5.20 18.73 10.02
C ALA A 51 4.25 18.32 11.15
N VAL A 52 4.43 17.12 11.72
CA VAL A 52 3.60 16.65 12.85
C VAL A 52 3.76 17.55 14.08
N SER A 53 4.98 17.99 14.40
CA SER A 53 5.20 18.89 15.54
C SER A 53 4.50 20.24 15.34
N ALA A 54 4.52 20.77 14.11
CA ALA A 54 3.83 22.00 13.73
C ALA A 54 2.30 21.85 13.77
N ASP A 55 1.76 20.73 13.28
CA ASP A 55 0.32 20.47 13.21
C ASP A 55 -0.30 20.22 14.60
N PHE A 56 0.48 19.61 15.52
CA PHE A 56 -0.01 19.15 16.83
C PHE A 56 0.61 19.86 18.05
N GLY A 57 1.22 21.04 17.86
CA GLY A 57 1.55 21.98 18.94
C GLY A 57 2.61 21.50 19.94
N ASN A 58 3.84 21.25 19.47
CA ASN A 58 5.00 20.82 20.28
C ASN A 58 4.96 19.38 20.81
N ARG A 59 4.32 18.45 20.09
CA ARG A 59 4.51 17.02 20.36
C ARG A 59 6.00 16.66 20.34
N SER A 60 6.43 15.83 21.28
CA SER A 60 7.82 15.37 21.34
C SER A 60 8.21 14.68 20.01
N ARG A 61 9.30 15.16 19.41
CA ARG A 61 9.86 14.58 18.17
C ARG A 61 10.22 13.11 18.34
N HIS A 62 10.62 12.70 19.54
CA HIS A 62 10.92 11.30 19.87
C HIS A 62 9.66 10.46 19.99
N GLU A 63 8.59 11.00 20.57
CA GLU A 63 7.30 10.30 20.64
C GLU A 63 6.71 10.09 19.25
N THR A 64 6.81 11.09 18.37
CA THR A 64 6.33 10.99 16.97
C THR A 64 7.06 9.89 16.20
N ASP A 65 8.39 9.83 16.26
CA ASP A 65 9.09 8.82 15.44
C ASP A 65 9.15 7.43 16.05
N ILE A 66 9.03 7.30 17.38
CA ILE A 66 8.78 6.01 18.04
C ILE A 66 7.36 5.52 17.77
N MET A 67 6.32 6.35 17.82
CA MET A 67 4.93 5.86 17.73
C MET A 67 4.36 5.83 16.31
N GLU A 68 4.74 6.76 15.43
CA GLU A 68 4.10 6.87 14.11
C GLU A 68 4.97 6.26 13.01
N LEU A 69 6.23 6.69 12.91
CA LEU A 69 7.11 6.21 11.84
C LEU A 69 7.58 4.78 12.06
N SER A 70 7.90 4.40 13.30
CA SER A 70 8.31 3.02 13.60
C SER A 70 7.20 2.01 13.27
N CYS A 71 5.94 2.35 13.53
CA CYS A 71 4.79 1.49 13.22
C CYS A 71 4.65 1.26 11.71
N VAL A 72 4.83 2.32 10.91
CA VAL A 72 4.80 2.23 9.44
C VAL A 72 5.95 1.35 8.93
N ILE A 73 7.18 1.57 9.42
CA ILE A 73 8.33 0.77 9.00
C ILE A 73 8.15 -0.71 9.38
N GLN A 74 7.69 -1.00 10.61
CA GLN A 74 7.40 -2.35 11.06
C GLN A 74 6.30 -3.03 10.21
N ALA A 75 5.25 -2.30 9.84
CA ALA A 75 4.21 -2.82 8.96
C ALA A 75 4.76 -3.15 7.56
N ILE A 76 5.63 -2.29 7.00
CA ILE A 76 6.29 -2.54 5.72
C ILE A 76 7.19 -3.77 5.79
N ASP A 77 7.97 -3.92 6.85
CA ASP A 77 8.89 -5.04 7.05
C ASP A 77 8.12 -6.36 7.25
N TYR A 78 7.01 -6.32 8.00
CA TYR A 78 6.10 -7.44 8.19
C TYR A 78 5.47 -7.88 6.86
N LEU A 79 4.90 -6.94 6.10
CA LEU A 79 4.32 -7.23 4.79
C LEU A 79 5.37 -7.80 3.85
N SER A 80 6.57 -7.20 3.79
CA SER A 80 7.65 -7.65 2.90
C SER A 80 8.07 -9.10 3.15
N SER A 81 8.10 -9.50 4.43
CA SER A 81 8.46 -10.85 4.87
C SER A 81 7.36 -11.87 4.58
N HIS A 82 6.09 -11.49 4.73
CA HIS A 82 4.94 -12.40 4.60
C HIS A 82 4.24 -12.36 3.24
N LEU A 83 4.64 -11.46 2.33
CA LEU A 83 3.93 -11.17 1.09
C LEU A 83 3.69 -12.41 0.22
N ARG A 84 4.68 -13.31 0.11
CA ARG A 84 4.54 -14.56 -0.67
C ARG A 84 3.38 -15.41 -0.14
N ARG A 85 3.28 -15.55 1.18
CA ARG A 85 2.20 -16.30 1.83
C ARG A 85 0.85 -15.63 1.57
N PHE A 86 0.79 -14.31 1.70
CA PHE A 86 -0.44 -13.53 1.49
C PHE A 86 -0.91 -13.52 0.04
N MET A 87 0.00 -13.63 -0.93
CA MET A 87 -0.35 -13.70 -2.36
C MET A 87 -0.71 -15.11 -2.83
N LYS A 88 -0.55 -16.15 -1.99
CA LYS A 88 -0.85 -17.52 -2.39
C LYS A 88 -2.34 -17.65 -2.69
N ARG A 89 -2.69 -18.18 -3.88
CA ARG A 89 -4.08 -18.48 -4.24
C ARG A 89 -4.67 -19.44 -3.19
N GLU A 90 -5.78 -19.06 -2.60
CA GLU A 90 -6.54 -19.93 -1.72
C GLU A 90 -7.45 -20.84 -2.56
N ARG A 91 -7.32 -22.15 -2.40
CA ARG A 91 -8.22 -23.11 -3.06
C ARG A 91 -9.52 -23.15 -2.25
N ARG A 92 -10.57 -22.52 -2.75
CA ARG A 92 -11.90 -22.65 -2.15
C ARG A 92 -12.42 -24.05 -2.42
N HIS A 93 -12.61 -24.84 -1.36
CA HIS A 93 -13.29 -26.12 -1.45
C HIS A 93 -14.79 -25.83 -1.62
N VAL A 94 -15.25 -25.77 -2.87
CA VAL A 94 -16.68 -25.67 -3.14
C VAL A 94 -17.31 -27.04 -2.95
N HIS A 95 -18.50 -27.07 -2.35
CA HIS A 95 -19.26 -28.30 -2.16
C HIS A 95 -19.44 -29.01 -3.50
N PHE A 96 -19.42 -30.35 -3.50
CA PHE A 96 -19.40 -31.18 -4.70
C PHE A 96 -20.45 -30.77 -5.75
N PHE A 97 -21.65 -30.41 -5.30
CA PHE A 97 -22.75 -29.93 -6.16
C PHE A 97 -22.45 -28.64 -6.95
N TYR A 98 -21.50 -27.81 -6.53
CA TYR A 98 -21.10 -26.58 -7.22
C TYR A 98 -19.81 -26.73 -8.04
N ARG A 99 -19.18 -27.92 -8.10
CA ARG A 99 -17.93 -28.14 -8.85
C ARG A 99 -18.12 -28.20 -10.37
N THR A 100 -19.31 -28.55 -10.86
CA THR A 100 -19.58 -28.76 -12.30
C THR A 100 -19.88 -27.46 -13.06
N ALA A 101 -20.22 -26.37 -12.38
CA ALA A 101 -20.51 -25.08 -13.02
C ALA A 101 -19.25 -24.28 -13.40
N VAL A 102 -18.04 -24.77 -13.06
CA VAL A 102 -16.77 -24.02 -13.22
C VAL A 102 -15.86 -24.62 -14.30
N SER A 103 -16.28 -25.66 -15.01
CA SER A 103 -15.48 -26.32 -16.06
C SER A 103 -16.04 -26.20 -17.47
N VAL A 104 -16.98 -25.27 -17.72
CA VAL A 104 -17.43 -24.92 -19.07
C VAL A 104 -17.29 -23.40 -19.22
N GLY A 105 -16.20 -22.98 -19.86
CA GLY A 105 -15.82 -21.58 -20.08
C GLY A 105 -14.38 -21.48 -20.53
#